data_AF-A0AAW2EZ26-F1
#
_entry.id   AF-A0AAW2EZ26-F1
#
_cell.length_a   1.000
_cell.length_b   1.000
_cell.length_c   1.000
_cell.angle_alpha   90.00
_cell.angle_beta   90.00
_cell.angle_gamma   90.00
#
_symmetry.space_group_name_H-M   'P 1'
#
loop_
_entity.id
_entity.type
_entity.pdbx_description
1 polymer ?
#
loop_
_entity_poly.entity_id
_entity_poly.type
_entity_poly.pdbx_seq_one_letter_code
_entity_poly.pdbx_strand_id
1 'polypeptide(L)'
;MSKITKQDANILHKVRNICYVVGQLVHLFCFCFEGQKLINHSIQTRDKIYNSVWYETSTKWQKMILFVMHKSLEPVSLSAAKIFIFSMENFSTVLQTSMSYFTVLSSID
;
A
#
# COMPACT_ATOMS: atom_id res chain seq x y z
N MET A 1 2.34 45.95 8.96
CA MET A 1 3.32 44.94 9.41
C MET A 1 2.70 43.67 9.99
N SER A 2 1.90 43.74 11.07
CA SER A 2 1.38 42.55 11.80
C SER A 2 0.59 41.51 10.96
N LYS A 3 -0.21 41.95 9.98
CA LYS A 3 -0.98 41.02 9.12
C LYS A 3 -0.12 40.21 8.14
N ILE A 4 1.00 40.78 7.68
CA ILE A 4 1.91 40.14 6.71
C ILE A 4 2.65 38.99 7.41
N THR A 5 3.24 39.25 8.58
CA THR A 5 3.93 38.23 9.39
C THR A 5 3.01 37.07 9.80
N LYS A 6 1.72 37.34 10.06
CA LYS A 6 0.74 36.30 10.43
C LYS A 6 0.31 35.45 9.22
N GLN A 7 0.28 36.04 8.02
CA GLN A 7 -0.02 35.33 6.77
C GLN A 7 1.12 34.41 6.35
N ASP A 8 2.37 34.89 6.41
CA ASP A 8 3.55 34.10 6.09
C ASP A 8 3.68 32.88 7.02
N ALA A 9 3.39 33.06 8.31
CA ALA A 9 3.36 31.97 9.28
C ALA A 9 2.27 30.92 8.99
N ASN A 10 1.09 31.35 8.49
CA ASN A 10 0.00 30.45 8.14
C ASN A 10 0.32 29.65 6.87
N ILE A 11 0.90 30.31 5.87
CA ILE A 11 1.37 29.67 4.63
C ILE A 11 2.45 28.63 4.95
N LEU A 12 3.43 28.97 5.79
CA LEU A 12 4.48 28.04 6.21
C LEU A 12 3.90 26.79 6.90
N HIS A 13 2.90 26.97 7.76
CA HIS A 13 2.23 25.86 8.45
C HIS A 13 1.49 24.94 7.48
N LYS A 14 0.79 25.51 6.49
CA LYS A 14 0.11 24.76 5.43
C LYS A 14 1.09 23.98 4.57
N VAL A 15 2.17 24.63 4.12
CA VAL A 15 3.24 23.99 3.32
C VAL A 15 3.85 22.82 4.07
N ARG A 16 4.19 22.99 5.35
CA ARG A 16 4.75 21.90 6.17
C ARG A 16 3.80 20.70 6.27
N ASN A 17 2.50 20.95 6.47
CA ASN A 17 1.50 19.88 6.55
C ASN A 17 1.36 19.13 5.23
N ILE A 18 1.34 19.85 4.11
CA ILE A 18 1.28 19.25 2.77
C ILE A 18 2.52 18.39 2.51
N CYS A 19 3.72 18.91 2.80
CA CYS A 19 4.96 18.14 2.66
C CYS A 19 4.95 16.85 3.48
N TYR A 20 4.44 16.89 4.72
CA TYR A 20 4.33 15.71 5.57
C TYR A 20 3.40 14.65 4.98
N VAL A 21 2.21 15.07 4.52
CA VAL A 21 1.23 14.17 3.90
C VAL A 21 1.80 13.54 2.62
N VAL A 22 2.43 14.34 1.76
CA VAL A 22 3.07 13.84 0.53
C VAL A 22 4.18 12.84 0.85
N GLY A 23 5.03 13.12 1.84
CA GLY A 23 6.07 12.19 2.28
C GLY A 23 5.52 10.85 2.76
N GLN A 24 4.44 10.87 3.55
CA GLN A 24 3.74 9.65 4.00
C GLN A 24 3.14 8.88 2.82
N LEU A 25 2.53 9.57 1.84
CA LEU A 25 1.97 8.94 0.65
C LEU A 25 3.05 8.28 -0.21
N VAL A 26 4.21 8.92 -0.39
CA VAL A 26 5.35 8.34 -1.13
C VAL A 26 5.88 7.10 -0.40
N HIS A 27 6.01 7.16 0.92
CA HIS A 27 6.47 6.02 1.71
C HIS A 27 5.50 4.83 1.59
N LEU A 28 4.19 5.11 1.72
CA LEU A 28 3.11 4.14 1.53
C LEU A 28 3.14 3.55 0.11
N PHE A 29 3.35 4.38 -0.92
CA PHE A 29 3.46 3.96 -2.30
C PHE A 29 4.64 2.99 -2.51
N CYS A 30 5.83 3.30 -2.00
CA CYS A 30 6.99 2.41 -2.08
C CYS A 30 6.72 1.06 -1.41
N PHE A 31 6.09 1.06 -0.22
CA PHE A 31 5.72 -0.18 0.47
C PHE A 31 4.73 -1.03 -0.34
N CYS A 32 3.69 -0.41 -0.90
CA CYS A 32 2.72 -1.09 -1.77
C CYS A 32 3.39 -1.65 -3.04
N PHE A 33 4.33 -0.91 -3.63
CA PHE A 33 5.05 -1.31 -4.83
C PHE A 33 5.94 -2.55 -4.60
N GLU A 34 6.74 -2.54 -3.53
CA GLU A 34 7.58 -3.68 -3.17
C GLU A 34 6.73 -4.91 -2.81
N GLY A 35 5.60 -4.71 -2.11
CA GLY A 35 4.64 -5.78 -1.82
C GLY A 35 4.05 -6.42 -3.08
N GLN A 36 3.62 -5.61 -4.05
CA GLN A 36 3.10 -6.09 -5.34
C GLN A 36 4.16 -6.84 -6.15
N LYS A 37 5.40 -6.33 -6.18
CA LYS A 37 6.52 -6.98 -6.88
C LYS A 37 6.83 -8.35 -6.29
N LEU A 38 6.83 -8.47 -4.95
CA LEU A 38 7.03 -9.73 -4.25
C LEU A 38 5.91 -10.73 -4.54
N ILE A 39 4.65 -10.30 -4.53
CA ILE A 39 3.49 -11.13 -4.85
C ILE A 39 3.58 -11.66 -6.28
N ASN A 40 3.84 -10.78 -7.26
CA ASN A 40 3.93 -11.17 -8.66
C ASN A 40 5.08 -12.17 -8.91
N HIS A 41 6.22 -11.98 -8.25
CA HIS A 41 7.36 -12.89 -8.35
C HIS A 41 7.06 -14.26 -7.70
N SER A 42 6.34 -14.25 -6.57
CA SER A 42 5.86 -15.45 -5.90
C SER A 42 4.90 -16.24 -6.79
N ILE A 43 3.93 -15.57 -7.43
CA ILE A 43 2.96 -16.21 -8.35
C ILE A 43 3.68 -16.86 -9.55
N GLN A 44 4.63 -16.17 -10.18
CA GLN A 44 5.39 -16.75 -11.30
C GLN A 44 6.24 -17.96 -10.87
N THR A 45 6.86 -17.88 -9.68
CA THR A 45 7.65 -18.98 -9.13
C THR A 45 6.74 -20.17 -8.80
N ARG A 46 5.58 -19.89 -8.20
CA ARG A 46 4.54 -20.86 -7.90
C ARG A 46 4.03 -21.57 -9.15
N ASP A 47 3.72 -20.85 -10.23
CA ASP A 47 3.24 -21.46 -11.48
C ASP A 47 4.30 -22.34 -12.14
N LYS A 48 5.58 -21.96 -12.06
CA LYS A 48 6.70 -22.82 -12.51
C LYS A 48 6.84 -24.08 -11.65
N ILE A 49 6.69 -23.96 -10.34
CA ILE A 49 6.73 -25.11 -9.41
C ILE A 49 5.50 -26.00 -9.61
N TYR A 50 4.32 -25.43 -9.84
CA TYR A 50 3.08 -26.19 -10.06
C TYR A 50 3.12 -27.03 -11.34
N ASN A 51 3.78 -26.51 -12.39
CA ASN A 51 4.07 -27.25 -13.62
C ASN A 51 5.27 -28.21 -13.48
N SER A 52 6.00 -28.16 -12.36
CA SER A 52 7.05 -29.13 -12.04
C SER A 52 6.47 -30.30 -11.23
N VAL A 53 7.23 -31.39 -11.11
CA VAL A 53 6.86 -32.58 -10.33
C VAL A 53 6.98 -32.32 -8.82
N TRP A 54 6.33 -31.26 -8.32
CA TRP A 54 6.43 -30.79 -6.93
C TRP A 54 5.93 -31.84 -5.92
N TYR A 55 5.10 -32.78 -6.37
CA TYR A 55 4.62 -33.94 -5.60
C TYR A 55 5.72 -34.99 -5.31
N GLU A 56 6.82 -35.01 -6.08
CA GLU A 56 8.00 -35.86 -5.83
C GLU A 56 9.07 -35.20 -4.95
N THR A 57 8.98 -33.89 -4.71
CA THR A 57 9.94 -33.17 -3.87
C THR A 57 9.72 -33.45 -2.38
N SER A 58 10.79 -33.32 -1.59
CA SER A 58 10.78 -33.50 -0.13
C SER A 58 9.56 -32.86 0.54
N THR A 59 8.93 -33.60 1.46
CA THR A 59 7.74 -33.19 2.21
C THR A 59 7.93 -31.87 2.96
N LYS A 60 9.17 -31.52 3.30
CA LYS A 60 9.55 -30.24 3.94
C LYS A 60 9.33 -29.06 2.99
N TRP A 61 9.71 -29.22 1.73
CA TRP A 61 9.55 -28.22 0.67
C TRP A 61 8.10 -28.09 0.22
N GLN A 62 7.36 -29.20 0.12
CA GLN A 62 5.91 -29.15 -0.14
C GLN A 62 5.17 -28.33 0.91
N LYS A 63 5.40 -28.60 2.20
CA LYS A 63 4.78 -27.82 3.29
C LYS A 63 5.16 -26.36 3.23
N MET A 64 6.41 -26.04 2.88
CA MET A 64 6.86 -24.67 2.72
C MET A 64 6.17 -23.97 1.54
N ILE A 65 6.02 -24.63 0.39
CA ILE A 65 5.30 -24.10 -0.78
C ILE A 65 3.83 -23.88 -0.46
N LEU A 66 3.18 -24.85 0.19
CA LEU A 66 1.77 -24.78 0.60
C LEU A 66 1.54 -23.69 1.64
N PHE A 67 2.47 -23.53 2.59
CA PHE A 67 2.46 -22.45 3.57
C PHE A 67 2.65 -21.09 2.91
N VAL A 68 3.58 -20.97 1.96
CA VAL A 68 3.77 -19.73 1.18
C VAL A 68 2.53 -19.43 0.35
N MET A 69 1.93 -20.41 -0.33
CA MET A 69 0.67 -20.26 -1.08
C MET A 69 -0.47 -19.80 -0.17
N HIS A 70 -0.64 -20.45 0.99
CA HIS A 70 -1.66 -20.11 1.97
C HIS A 70 -1.43 -18.70 2.54
N LYS A 71 -0.18 -18.35 2.83
CA LYS A 71 0.24 -17.02 3.29
C LYS A 71 0.35 -15.96 2.17
N SER A 72 0.11 -16.36 0.92
CA SER A 72 -0.04 -15.46 -0.24
C SER A 72 -1.51 -15.24 -0.58
N LEU A 73 -2.36 -16.25 -0.31
CA LEU A 73 -3.82 -16.16 -0.33
C LEU A 73 -4.32 -15.29 0.83
N GLU A 74 -3.73 -15.45 2.00
CA GLU A 74 -3.70 -14.41 3.01
C GLU A 74 -2.86 -13.29 2.38
N PRO A 75 -3.43 -12.15 1.97
CA PRO A 75 -2.64 -11.10 1.35
C PRO A 75 -1.45 -10.85 2.27
N VAL A 76 -0.28 -10.53 1.71
CA VAL A 76 0.80 -9.83 2.43
C VAL A 76 0.29 -8.43 2.79
N SER A 77 -0.84 -8.42 3.49
CA SER A 77 -1.38 -7.39 4.31
C SER A 77 -0.46 -7.46 5.51
N LEU A 78 0.56 -6.61 5.50
CA LEU A 78 0.91 -5.92 6.74
C LEU A 78 -0.38 -5.23 7.17
N SER A 79 -1.19 -6.01 7.85
CA SER A 79 -2.52 -5.65 8.25
C SER A 79 -2.31 -4.71 9.41
N ALA A 80 -2.13 -3.42 9.11
CA ALA A 80 -2.31 -2.39 10.10
C ALA A 80 -3.79 -2.48 10.51
N ALA A 81 -4.04 -3.25 11.56
CA ALA A 81 -5.35 -3.44 12.19
C ALA A 81 -6.47 -4.14 11.38
N LYS A 82 -6.20 -5.05 10.42
CA LYS A 82 -7.26 -5.83 9.73
C LYS A 82 -8.19 -5.03 8.80
N ILE A 83 -7.92 -3.74 8.60
CA ILE A 83 -8.80 -2.81 7.87
C ILE A 83 -8.19 -2.35 6.55
N PHE A 84 -6.86 -2.46 6.36
CA PHE A 84 -6.18 -1.93 5.17
C PHE A 84 -5.27 -2.95 4.51
N ILE A 85 -5.57 -3.28 3.24
CA ILE A 85 -4.70 -4.12 2.41
C ILE A 85 -3.73 -3.18 1.69
N PHE A 86 -2.43 -3.36 1.90
CA PHE A 86 -1.39 -2.63 1.14
C PHE A 86 -1.33 -3.16 -0.29
N SER A 87 -2.23 -2.69 -1.14
CA SER A 87 -2.25 -2.92 -2.58
C SER A 87 -2.30 -1.57 -3.29
N MET A 88 -1.71 -1.50 -4.48
CA MET A 88 -1.82 -0.32 -5.35
C MET A 88 -3.28 0.03 -5.65
N GLU A 89 -4.13 -1.00 -5.77
CA GLU A 89 -5.57 -0.86 -5.92
C GLU A 89 -6.21 -0.16 -4.71
N ASN A 90 -5.91 -0.64 -3.49
CA ASN A 90 -6.47 -0.08 -2.26
C ASN A 90 -5.96 1.34 -1.99
N PHE A 91 -4.69 1.62 -2.33
CA PHE A 91 -4.12 2.97 -2.28
C PHE A 91 -4.86 3.93 -3.23
N SER A 92 -5.14 3.49 -4.46
CA SER A 92 -5.92 4.27 -5.43
C SER A 92 -7.34 4.55 -4.94
N THR A 93 -8.03 3.54 -4.42
CA THR A 93 -9.39 3.68 -3.86
C THR A 93 -9.42 4.70 -2.72
N VAL A 94 -8.41 4.69 -1.86
CA VAL A 94 -8.33 5.61 -0.72
C VAL A 94 -8.07 7.04 -1.19
N LEU A 95 -7.16 7.24 -2.14
CA LEU A 95 -6.93 8.54 -2.74
C LEU A 95 -8.19 9.09 -3.43
N GLN A 96 -8.89 8.25 -4.20
CA GLN A 96 -10.15 8.64 -4.84
C GLN A 96 -11.21 9.03 -3.81
N THR A 97 -11.34 8.26 -2.75
CA THR A 97 -12.28 8.53 -1.67
C THR A 97 -11.93 9.84 -0.95
N SER A 98 -10.65 10.08 -0.64
CA SER A 98 -10.19 11.34 -0.06
C SER A 98 -10.46 12.54 -0.97
N MET A 99 -10.20 12.42 -2.28
CA MET A 99 -10.50 13.46 -3.26
C MET A 99 -12.01 13.71 -3.40
N SER A 100 -12.82 12.66 -3.33
CA SER A 100 -14.29 12.78 -3.34
C SER A 100 -14.77 13.54 -2.11
N TYR A 101 -14.29 13.19 -0.90
CA TYR A 101 -14.61 13.93 0.32
C TYR A 101 -14.16 15.39 0.24
N PHE A 102 -12.95 15.63 -0.27
CA PHE A 102 -12.45 16.99 -0.47
C PHE A 102 -13.32 17.80 -1.43
N THR A 103 -13.77 17.19 -2.52
CA THR A 103 -14.65 17.81 -3.52
C THR A 103 -16.01 18.15 -2.91
N VAL A 104 -16.59 17.23 -2.14
CA VAL A 104 -17.86 17.46 -1.43
C VAL A 104 -17.72 18.62 -0.44
N LEU A 105 -16.66 18.64 0.36
CA LEU A 105 -16.42 19.73 1.32
C LEU A 105 -16.25 21.07 0.60
N SER A 106 -15.46 21.09 -0.49
CA SER A 106 -15.23 22.30 -1.30
C SER A 106 -16.47 22.80 -2.04
N SER A 107 -17.51 21.97 -2.16
CA SER A 107 -18.81 22.34 -2.73
C SER A 107 -19.80 22.84 -1.67
N ILE A 108 -19.53 22.59 -0.38
CA ILE A 108 -20.38 22.98 0.75
C ILE A 108 -19.86 24.28 1.40
N ASP A 109 -18.54 24.49 1.40
CA ASP A 109 -17.89 25.80 1.65
C ASP A 109 -18.17 26.79 0.50
#